data_AF-A0A318ASY9-F1
#
_entry.id   AF-A0A318ASY9-F1
#
_cell.length_a   1.000
_cell.length_b   1.000
_cell.length_c   1.000
_cell.angle_alpha   90.00
_cell.angle_beta   90.00
_cell.angle_gamma   90.00
#
_symmetry.space_group_name_H-M   'P 1'
#
loop_
_entity.id
_entity.type
_entity.pdbx_description
1 polymer ?
#
loop_
_entity_poly.entity_id
_entity_poly.type
_entity_poly.pdbx_seq_one_letter_code
_entity_poly.pdbx_strand_id
1 'polypeptide(L)'
;MFWLLAAGMLAAAAFAGTLRVWLLALIAATLCWDNLIIAAGSSIGAGDLLRGLSIPRYVAHAVLTPMLILVVFGVAGLRRRLWVWVLTAALIAVGVWTDLVHMSLELREYAGTLRYAYAHATPPIPSIVTVVVLIGVGVILWRREKLPWLCLGALAMFAAAGSGVFWLGNAGELALISSIVFTAFKLKQR
;
A
#
# COMPACT_ATOMS: atom_id res chain seq x y z
N MET A 1 -14.22 -10.07 7.36
CA MET A 1 -13.40 -9.72 6.17
C MET A 1 -12.18 -8.89 6.53
N PHE A 2 -12.31 -7.65 7.04
CA PHE A 2 -11.15 -6.80 7.38
C PHE A 2 -10.19 -7.42 8.40
N TRP A 3 -10.69 -8.20 9.37
CA TRP A 3 -9.85 -9.01 10.26
C TRP A 3 -8.95 -10.02 9.52
N LEU A 4 -9.47 -10.67 8.46
CA LEU A 4 -8.69 -11.62 7.66
C LEU A 4 -7.63 -10.90 6.82
N LEU A 5 -7.97 -9.73 6.28
CA LEU A 5 -7.03 -8.89 5.54
C LEU A 5 -5.91 -8.39 6.47
N ALA A 6 -6.24 -7.93 7.68
CA ALA A 6 -5.26 -7.56 8.70
C ALA A 6 -4.31 -8.73 9.04
N ALA A 7 -4.86 -9.92 9.28
CA ALA A 7 -4.05 -11.12 9.53
C ALA A 7 -3.13 -11.46 8.34
N GLY A 8 -3.64 -11.36 7.11
CA GLY A 8 -2.84 -11.55 5.89
C GLY A 8 -1.70 -10.55 5.76
N MET A 9 -1.97 -9.26 6.03
CA MET A 9 -0.96 -8.20 6.01
C MET A 9 0.11 -8.40 7.08
N LEU A 10 -0.29 -8.86 8.28
CA LEU A 10 0.65 -9.17 9.35
C LEU A 10 1.56 -10.35 8.98
N ALA A 11 0.99 -11.40 8.38
CA ALA A 11 1.77 -12.54 7.87
C ALA A 11 2.76 -12.09 6.78
N ALA A 12 2.33 -11.24 5.85
CA ALA A 12 3.19 -10.66 4.83
C ALA A 12 4.30 -9.79 5.44
N ALA A 13 3.99 -8.99 6.47
CA ALA A 13 4.96 -8.17 7.19
C ALA A 13 6.05 -9.02 7.86
N ALA A 14 5.63 -10.05 8.59
CA ALA A 14 6.55 -10.98 9.25
C ALA A 14 7.46 -11.66 8.22
N PHE A 15 6.91 -12.14 7.10
CA PHE A 15 7.69 -12.79 6.06
C PHE A 15 8.65 -11.83 5.32
N ALA A 16 8.22 -10.59 5.05
CA ALA A 16 9.11 -9.56 4.50
C ALA A 16 10.29 -9.26 5.45
N GLY A 17 10.05 -9.26 6.77
CA GLY A 17 11.08 -9.09 7.80
C GLY A 17 12.13 -10.19 7.78
N THR A 18 11.73 -11.46 7.63
CA THR A 18 12.71 -12.59 7.53
C THR A 18 13.56 -12.50 6.26
N LEU A 19 13.02 -11.89 5.19
CA LEU A 19 13.76 -11.56 3.98
C LEU A 19 14.62 -10.28 4.10
N ARG A 20 14.59 -9.60 5.25
CA ARG A 20 15.27 -8.31 5.52
C ARG A 20 14.83 -7.18 4.58
N VAL A 21 13.60 -7.25 4.07
CA VAL A 21 12.97 -6.17 3.30
C VAL A 21 12.21 -5.25 4.26
N TRP A 22 12.94 -4.62 5.17
CA TRP A 22 12.36 -3.93 6.36
C TRP A 22 11.34 -2.86 6.02
N LEU A 23 11.55 -2.08 4.96
CA LEU A 23 10.60 -1.06 4.53
C LEU A 23 9.27 -1.69 4.06
N LEU A 24 9.32 -2.85 3.38
CA LEU A 24 8.13 -3.59 2.99
C LEU A 24 7.42 -4.20 4.20
N ALA A 25 8.18 -4.69 5.18
CA ALA A 25 7.63 -5.18 6.44
C ALA A 25 6.87 -4.07 7.19
N LEU A 26 7.45 -2.85 7.23
CA LEU A 26 6.80 -1.67 7.79
C LEU A 26 5.51 -1.32 7.04
N ILE A 27 5.55 -1.27 5.70
CA ILE A 27 4.38 -1.00 4.87
C ILE A 27 3.25 -2.00 5.14
N ALA A 28 3.57 -3.29 5.13
CA ALA A 28 2.60 -4.34 5.41
C ALA A 28 2.03 -4.23 6.85
N ALA A 29 2.86 -3.89 7.84
CA ALA A 29 2.40 -3.64 9.20
C ALA A 29 1.45 -2.43 9.29
N THR A 30 1.72 -1.35 8.55
CA THR A 30 0.80 -0.19 8.52
C THR A 30 -0.54 -0.50 7.84
N LEU A 31 -0.58 -1.39 6.85
CA LEU A 31 -1.84 -1.85 6.26
C LEU A 31 -2.58 -2.83 7.16
N CYS A 32 -1.86 -3.63 7.95
CA CYS A 32 -2.48 -4.40 9.04
C CYS A 32 -3.17 -3.46 10.03
N TRP A 33 -2.51 -2.37 10.43
CA TRP A 33 -3.11 -1.33 11.27
C TRP A 33 -4.35 -0.72 10.62
N ASP A 34 -4.29 -0.37 9.34
CA ASP A 34 -5.43 0.17 8.60
C ASP A 34 -6.66 -0.75 8.68
N ASN A 35 -6.46 -2.02 8.28
CA ASN A 35 -7.52 -3.02 8.29
C ASN A 35 -8.04 -3.30 9.72
N LEU A 36 -7.17 -3.24 10.73
CA LEU A 36 -7.54 -3.36 12.14
C LEU A 36 -8.47 -2.23 12.59
N ILE A 37 -8.10 -0.98 12.31
CA ILE A 37 -8.89 0.19 12.71
C ILE A 37 -10.25 0.22 12.00
N ILE A 38 -10.31 -0.15 10.73
CA ILE A 38 -11.59 -0.31 10.02
C ILE A 38 -12.43 -1.41 10.68
N ALA A 39 -11.84 -2.57 10.96
CA ALA A 39 -12.56 -3.71 11.51
C ALA A 39 -13.11 -3.43 12.92
N ALA A 40 -12.36 -2.68 13.73
CA ALA A 40 -12.74 -2.30 15.09
C ALA A 40 -13.65 -1.06 15.16
N GLY A 41 -13.87 -0.37 14.04
CA GLY A 41 -14.47 0.96 14.03
C GLY A 41 -15.86 1.05 14.64
N SER A 42 -16.74 0.06 14.39
CA SER A 42 -18.07 0.02 15.01
C SER A 42 -18.01 -0.28 16.51
N SER A 43 -17.03 -1.07 16.97
CA SER A 43 -16.81 -1.35 18.39
C SER A 43 -16.22 -0.14 19.14
N ILE A 44 -15.40 0.67 18.48
CA ILE A 44 -14.82 1.90 19.06
C ILE A 44 -15.87 3.02 19.11
N GLY A 45 -16.73 3.11 18.08
CA GLY A 45 -17.74 4.15 17.97
C GLY A 45 -17.19 5.47 17.39
N ALA A 46 -18.11 6.41 17.11
CA ALA A 46 -17.76 7.73 16.63
C ALA A 46 -17.10 8.57 17.72
N GLY A 47 -16.11 9.40 17.35
CA GLY A 47 -15.45 10.33 18.27
C GLY A 47 -13.96 10.50 18.01
N ASP A 48 -13.31 11.27 18.88
CA ASP A 48 -11.91 11.67 18.72
C ASP A 48 -10.94 10.49 18.76
N LEU A 49 -11.28 9.41 19.47
CA LEU A 49 -10.47 8.20 19.51
C LEU A 49 -10.39 7.53 18.13
N LEU A 50 -11.53 7.20 17.52
CA LEU A 50 -11.56 6.58 16.18
C LEU A 50 -10.96 7.52 15.12
N ARG A 51 -11.18 8.84 15.28
CA ARG A 51 -10.58 9.85 14.40
C ARG A 51 -9.06 9.83 14.51
N GLY A 52 -8.51 9.91 15.72
CA GLY A 52 -7.07 9.89 15.99
C GLY A 52 -6.39 8.62 15.50
N LEU A 53 -7.01 7.45 15.74
CA LEU A 53 -6.53 6.16 15.24
C LEU A 53 -6.58 6.05 13.72
N SER A 54 -7.43 6.84 13.06
CA SER A 54 -7.54 6.88 11.61
C SER A 54 -6.46 7.73 10.93
N ILE A 55 -5.90 8.73 11.60
CA ILE A 55 -4.90 9.64 11.02
C ILE A 55 -3.65 8.90 10.51
N PRO A 56 -3.04 7.96 11.27
CA PRO A 56 -1.87 7.21 10.80
C PRO A 56 -2.07 6.49 9.46
N ARG A 57 -3.32 6.11 9.14
CA ARG A 57 -3.65 5.40 7.88
C ARG A 57 -3.39 6.30 6.68
N TYR A 58 -3.78 7.57 6.76
CA TYR A 58 -3.58 8.57 5.73
C TYR A 58 -2.12 8.97 5.61
N VAL A 59 -1.44 9.14 6.74
CA VAL A 59 0.01 9.42 6.77
C VAL A 59 0.80 8.28 6.12
N ALA A 60 0.47 7.04 6.46
CA ALA A 60 1.11 5.86 5.88
C ALA A 60 0.90 5.80 4.36
N HIS A 61 -0.30 6.07 3.86
CA HIS A 61 -0.57 6.10 2.42
C HIS A 61 0.21 7.21 1.69
N ALA A 62 0.20 8.44 2.23
CA ALA A 62 0.87 9.58 1.62
C ALA A 62 2.40 9.40 1.54
N VAL A 63 3.00 8.75 2.55
CA VAL A 63 4.45 8.62 2.67
C VAL A 63 4.96 7.26 2.18
N LEU A 64 4.39 6.16 2.66
CA LEU A 64 4.97 4.84 2.47
C LEU A 64 4.61 4.21 1.12
N THR A 65 3.46 4.54 0.53
CA THR A 65 3.08 4.02 -0.79
C THR A 65 4.12 4.41 -1.86
N PRO A 66 4.52 5.68 -2.02
CA PRO A 66 5.59 6.03 -2.96
C PRO A 66 6.94 5.37 -2.68
N MET A 67 7.23 5.01 -1.42
CA MET A 67 8.46 4.32 -1.05
C MET A 67 8.53 2.89 -1.60
N LEU A 68 7.40 2.28 -2.00
CA LEU A 68 7.40 1.00 -2.70
C LEU A 68 8.24 1.02 -3.97
N ILE A 69 8.38 2.19 -4.63
CA ILE A 69 9.26 2.35 -5.79
C ILE A 69 10.70 1.97 -5.41
N LEU A 70 11.22 2.49 -4.28
CA LEU A 70 12.57 2.19 -3.81
C LEU A 70 12.72 0.72 -3.42
N VAL A 71 11.67 0.15 -2.81
CA VAL A 71 11.62 -1.28 -2.44
C VAL A 71 11.75 -2.14 -3.69
N VAL A 72 10.89 -1.95 -4.70
CA VAL A 72 10.89 -2.82 -5.89
C VAL A 72 12.12 -2.66 -6.75
N PHE A 73 12.70 -1.46 -6.84
CA PHE A 73 14.02 -1.29 -7.47
C PHE A 73 15.11 -2.06 -6.72
N GLY A 74 15.09 -2.03 -5.38
CA GLY A 74 15.97 -2.82 -4.54
C GLY A 74 15.83 -4.32 -4.75
N VAL A 75 14.60 -4.82 -4.64
CA VAL A 75 14.26 -6.24 -4.85
C VAL A 75 14.66 -6.69 -6.24
N ALA A 76 14.42 -5.88 -7.27
CA ALA A 76 14.74 -6.21 -8.65
C ALA A 76 16.24 -6.10 -9.01
N GLY A 77 17.10 -5.70 -8.07
CA GLY A 77 18.53 -5.44 -8.35
C GLY A 77 18.76 -4.29 -9.34
N LEU A 78 17.77 -3.41 -9.54
CA LEU A 78 17.86 -2.30 -10.47
C LEU A 78 18.54 -1.09 -9.80
N ARG A 79 19.40 -0.40 -10.55
CA ARG A 79 20.09 0.81 -10.07
C ARG A 79 19.06 1.90 -9.75
N ARG A 80 19.00 2.32 -8.48
CA ARG A 80 18.22 3.48 -8.01
C ARG A 80 18.90 4.79 -8.44
N ARG A 81 18.77 5.13 -9.73
CA ARG A 81 19.27 6.39 -10.29
C ARG A 81 18.61 7.59 -9.59
N LEU A 82 19.21 8.77 -9.72
CA LEU A 82 18.71 10.00 -9.09
C LEU A 82 17.21 10.23 -9.34
N TRP A 83 16.74 10.00 -10.56
CA TRP A 83 15.32 10.17 -10.91
C TRP A 83 14.37 9.32 -10.06
N VAL A 84 14.79 8.13 -9.59
CA VAL A 84 13.96 7.25 -8.75
C VAL A 84 13.72 7.93 -7.40
N TRP A 85 14.77 8.48 -6.81
CA TRP A 85 14.71 9.20 -5.55
C TRP A 85 13.91 10.50 -5.68
N VAL A 86 14.17 11.28 -6.73
CA VAL A 86 13.44 12.53 -7.01
C VAL A 86 11.96 12.25 -7.22
N LEU A 87 11.61 11.22 -8.01
CA LEU A 87 10.23 10.82 -8.22
C LEU A 87 9.57 10.42 -6.90
N THR A 88 10.18 9.51 -6.12
CA THR A 88 9.62 9.10 -4.83
C THR A 88 9.43 10.30 -3.89
N ALA A 89 10.41 11.19 -3.78
CA ALA A 89 10.31 12.39 -2.93
C ALA A 89 9.21 13.34 -3.40
N ALA A 90 9.09 13.57 -4.72
CA ALA A 90 8.05 14.41 -5.29
C ALA A 90 6.66 13.82 -5.05
N LEU A 91 6.47 12.51 -5.21
CA LEU A 91 5.20 11.84 -4.94
C LEU A 91 4.82 11.90 -3.45
N ILE A 92 5.79 11.80 -2.54
CA ILE A 92 5.55 12.01 -1.10
C ILE A 92 5.14 13.45 -0.84
N ALA A 93 5.84 14.44 -1.41
CA ALA A 93 5.50 15.85 -1.22
C ALA A 93 4.09 16.17 -1.72
N VAL A 94 3.74 15.64 -2.91
CA VAL A 94 2.38 15.75 -3.47
C VAL A 94 1.37 15.07 -2.54
N GLY A 95 1.61 13.84 -2.11
CA GLY A 95 0.72 13.11 -1.21
C GLY A 95 0.51 13.85 0.12
N VAL A 96 1.58 14.34 0.74
CA VAL A 96 1.47 15.14 1.98
C VAL A 96 0.62 16.40 1.74
N TRP A 97 0.83 17.09 0.61
CA TRP A 97 0.08 18.30 0.28
C TRP A 97 -1.42 18.02 0.02
N THR A 98 -1.74 16.98 -0.74
CA THR A 98 -3.12 16.66 -1.11
C THR A 98 -3.88 15.97 0.00
N ASP A 99 -3.20 15.09 0.75
CA ASP A 99 -3.85 14.13 1.63
C ASP A 99 -3.78 14.59 3.10
N LEU A 100 -2.75 15.34 3.50
CA LEU A 100 -2.56 15.72 4.91
C LEU A 100 -2.83 17.21 5.19
N VAL A 101 -2.38 18.12 4.32
CA VAL A 101 -2.56 19.58 4.56
C VAL A 101 -4.03 20.00 4.41
N HIS A 102 -4.75 19.43 3.44
CA HIS A 102 -6.16 19.72 3.18
C HIS A 102 -7.11 18.66 3.78
N MET A 103 -6.64 17.95 4.82
CA MET A 103 -7.33 16.81 5.38
C MET A 103 -8.63 17.21 6.09
N SER A 104 -9.76 16.88 5.47
CA SER A 104 -11.09 16.92 6.07
C SER A 104 -11.64 15.50 6.18
N LEU A 105 -11.77 15.02 7.43
CA LEU A 105 -12.27 13.68 7.72
C LEU A 105 -13.71 13.73 8.22
N GLU A 106 -14.56 12.92 7.61
CA GLU A 106 -15.96 12.72 7.98
C GLU A 106 -16.19 11.27 8.39
N LEU A 107 -17.10 11.08 9.35
CA LEU A 107 -17.54 9.76 9.73
C LEU A 107 -18.38 9.14 8.61
N ARG A 108 -18.04 7.92 8.20
CA ARG A 108 -18.79 7.14 7.21
C ARG A 108 -19.01 5.72 7.69
N GLU A 109 -20.18 5.19 7.36
CA GLU A 109 -20.48 3.78 7.54
C GLU A 109 -20.13 3.00 6.27
N TYR A 110 -19.53 1.82 6.44
CA TYR A 110 -19.24 0.91 5.34
C TYR A 110 -19.28 -0.54 5.82
N ALA A 111 -20.11 -1.38 5.21
CA ALA A 111 -20.22 -2.81 5.50
C ALA A 111 -20.36 -3.13 7.01
N GLY A 112 -21.18 -2.36 7.73
CA GLY A 112 -21.39 -2.49 9.18
C GLY A 112 -20.22 -2.02 10.06
N THR A 113 -19.24 -1.31 9.47
CA THR A 113 -18.13 -0.68 10.19
C THR A 113 -18.25 0.84 10.14
N LEU A 114 -17.71 1.52 11.16
CA LEU A 114 -17.56 2.97 11.18
C LEU A 114 -16.11 3.34 10.84
N ARG A 115 -15.92 4.36 10.00
CA ARG A 115 -14.58 4.86 9.66
C ARG A 115 -14.60 6.35 9.40
N TYR A 116 -13.53 7.05 9.77
CA TYR A 116 -13.28 8.38 9.23
C TYR A 116 -12.67 8.28 7.84
N ALA A 117 -13.28 8.95 6.87
CA ALA A 117 -12.91 9.00 5.44
C ALA A 117 -12.80 10.46 4.95
N TYR A 118 -12.07 10.71 3.86
CA TYR A 118 -12.06 12.05 3.26
C TYR A 118 -13.46 12.51 2.89
N ALA A 119 -13.77 13.78 3.18
CA ALA A 119 -15.03 14.41 2.80
C ALA A 119 -15.22 14.41 1.27
N HIS A 120 -14.14 14.65 0.53
CA HIS A 120 -14.13 14.69 -0.93
C HIS A 120 -13.19 13.66 -1.52
N ALA A 121 -13.64 12.97 -2.56
CA ALA A 121 -12.81 12.02 -3.29
C ALA A 121 -11.85 12.79 -4.22
N THR A 122 -10.57 12.75 -3.92
CA THR A 122 -9.50 13.20 -4.81
C THR A 122 -8.86 11.98 -5.49
N PRO A 123 -8.51 12.07 -6.78
CA PRO A 123 -7.74 11.00 -7.43
C PRO A 123 -6.41 10.79 -6.71
N PRO A 124 -6.05 9.56 -6.31
CA PRO A 124 -4.81 9.29 -5.58
C PRO A 124 -3.62 9.25 -6.54
N ILE A 125 -3.24 10.41 -7.08
CA ILE A 125 -2.18 10.55 -8.08
C ILE A 125 -0.88 9.87 -7.63
N PRO A 126 -0.38 10.06 -6.38
CA PRO A 126 0.83 9.37 -5.92
C PRO A 126 0.76 7.84 -6.02
N SER A 127 -0.38 7.25 -5.62
CA SER A 127 -0.60 5.81 -5.69
C SER A 127 -0.69 5.30 -7.13
N ILE A 128 -1.37 6.03 -8.01
CA ILE A 128 -1.49 5.68 -9.43
C ILE A 128 -0.11 5.63 -10.08
N VAL A 129 0.69 6.69 -9.92
CA VAL A 129 2.04 6.76 -10.50
C VAL A 129 2.93 5.66 -9.91
N THR A 130 2.84 5.41 -8.60
CA THR A 130 3.56 4.32 -7.93
C THR A 130 3.25 2.97 -8.56
N VAL A 131 1.98 2.63 -8.71
CA VAL A 131 1.56 1.33 -9.28
C VAL A 131 2.02 1.18 -10.73
N VAL A 132 1.95 2.25 -11.54
CA VAL A 132 2.47 2.24 -12.92
C VAL A 132 3.97 1.96 -12.96
N VAL A 133 4.76 2.57 -12.07
CA VAL A 133 6.20 2.28 -11.95
C VAL A 133 6.43 0.83 -11.54
N LEU A 134 5.67 0.31 -10.58
CA LEU A 134 5.73 -1.09 -10.13
C LEU A 134 5.41 -2.07 -11.27
N ILE A 135 4.40 -1.78 -12.10
CA ILE A 135 4.09 -2.56 -13.31
C ILE A 135 5.30 -2.55 -14.25
N GLY A 136 5.91 -1.39 -14.50
CA GLY A 136 7.11 -1.27 -15.34
C GLY A 136 8.28 -2.12 -14.85
N VAL A 137 8.58 -2.08 -13.54
CA VAL A 137 9.61 -2.94 -12.91
C VAL A 137 9.21 -4.41 -13.00
N GLY A 138 7.94 -4.73 -12.80
CA GLY A 138 7.39 -6.08 -12.94
C GLY A 138 7.55 -6.65 -14.36
N VAL A 139 7.32 -5.84 -15.40
CA VAL A 139 7.54 -6.24 -16.80
C VAL A 139 9.02 -6.50 -17.07
N ILE A 140 9.92 -5.68 -16.52
CA ILE A 140 11.37 -5.90 -16.63
C ILE A 140 11.76 -7.24 -16.01
N LEU A 141 11.31 -7.51 -14.77
CA LEU A 141 11.58 -8.77 -14.08
C LEU A 141 10.95 -9.98 -14.79
N TRP A 142 9.75 -9.83 -15.34
CA TRP A 142 9.14 -10.90 -16.13
C TRP A 142 10.01 -11.23 -17.36
N ARG A 143 10.47 -10.22 -18.09
CA ARG A 143 11.29 -10.44 -19.29
C ARG A 143 12.66 -11.05 -18.99
N ARG A 144 13.35 -10.52 -17.97
CA ARG A 144 14.73 -10.90 -17.61
C ARG A 144 14.79 -12.19 -16.78
N GLU A 145 13.96 -12.28 -15.75
CA GLU A 145 14.02 -13.33 -14.74
C GLU A 145 12.93 -14.39 -14.89
N LYS A 146 11.96 -14.20 -15.79
CA LYS A 146 10.76 -15.07 -15.91
C LYS A 146 9.92 -15.08 -14.62
N LEU A 147 9.95 -13.98 -13.86
CA LEU A 147 9.18 -13.80 -12.63
C LEU A 147 8.02 -12.81 -12.89
N PRO A 148 6.80 -13.30 -13.18
CA PRO A 148 5.65 -12.44 -13.51
C PRO A 148 4.99 -11.82 -12.27
N TRP A 149 5.31 -12.30 -11.07
CA TRP A 149 4.53 -12.07 -9.84
C TRP A 149 4.35 -10.59 -9.50
N LEU A 150 5.43 -9.79 -9.52
CA LEU A 150 5.34 -8.35 -9.29
C LEU A 150 4.39 -7.67 -10.29
N CYS A 151 4.50 -8.02 -11.57
CA CYS A 151 3.64 -7.46 -12.63
C CYS A 151 2.17 -7.81 -12.38
N LEU A 152 1.88 -9.10 -12.15
CA LEU A 152 0.52 -9.59 -11.92
C LEU A 152 -0.10 -8.98 -10.65
N GLY A 153 0.65 -8.89 -9.56
CA GLY A 153 0.15 -8.26 -8.34
C GLY A 153 -0.09 -6.76 -8.49
N ALA A 154 0.77 -6.04 -9.22
CA ALA A 154 0.57 -4.63 -9.49
C ALA A 154 -0.61 -4.36 -10.43
N LEU A 155 -0.82 -5.20 -11.46
CA LEU A 155 -2.00 -5.14 -12.32
C LEU A 155 -3.29 -5.46 -11.55
N ALA A 156 -3.26 -6.48 -10.68
CA ALA A 156 -4.38 -6.82 -9.82
C ALA A 156 -4.74 -5.65 -8.89
N MET A 157 -3.76 -5.00 -8.26
CA MET A 157 -3.99 -3.81 -7.45
C MET A 157 -4.56 -2.66 -8.28
N PHE A 158 -4.02 -2.41 -9.47
CA PHE A 158 -4.52 -1.35 -10.35
C PHE A 158 -5.99 -1.56 -10.72
N ALA A 159 -6.37 -2.78 -11.10
CA ALA A 159 -7.74 -3.14 -11.43
C ALA A 159 -8.66 -3.07 -10.19
N ALA A 160 -8.19 -3.57 -9.05
CA ALA A 160 -8.94 -3.54 -7.80
C ALA A 160 -9.21 -2.11 -7.32
N ALA A 161 -8.20 -1.23 -7.35
CA ALA A 161 -8.36 0.19 -7.05
C ALA A 161 -9.29 0.90 -8.05
N GLY A 162 -9.15 0.59 -9.35
CA GLY A 162 -9.99 1.14 -10.41
C GLY A 162 -11.46 0.76 -10.31
N SER A 163 -11.80 -0.31 -9.59
CA SER A 163 -13.19 -0.72 -9.36
C SER A 163 -13.98 0.25 -8.48
N GLY A 164 -13.30 1.07 -7.66
CA GLY A 164 -13.93 1.92 -6.64
C GLY A 164 -14.51 1.15 -5.44
N VAL A 165 -14.46 -0.18 -5.46
CA VAL A 165 -14.97 -1.01 -4.37
C VAL A 165 -13.91 -1.11 -3.26
N PHE A 166 -14.24 -0.55 -2.09
CA PHE A 166 -13.28 -0.38 -0.99
C PHE A 166 -12.62 -1.69 -0.51
N TRP A 167 -13.37 -2.78 -0.39
CA TRP A 167 -12.78 -4.05 0.04
C TRP A 167 -11.90 -4.69 -1.04
N LEU A 168 -12.21 -4.47 -2.32
CA LEU A 168 -11.35 -4.90 -3.42
C LEU A 168 -10.02 -4.15 -3.37
N GLY A 169 -10.02 -2.85 -3.08
CA GLY A 169 -8.79 -2.07 -2.87
C GLY A 169 -7.86 -2.72 -1.84
N ASN A 170 -8.38 -3.05 -0.65
CA ASN A 170 -7.59 -3.73 0.39
C ASN A 170 -7.11 -5.13 -0.04
N ALA A 171 -7.94 -5.89 -0.75
CA ALA A 171 -7.54 -7.19 -1.29
C ALA A 171 -6.44 -7.05 -2.36
N GLY A 172 -6.51 -6.01 -3.19
CA GLY A 172 -5.49 -5.65 -4.17
C GLY A 172 -4.16 -5.28 -3.52
N GLU A 173 -4.18 -4.53 -2.41
CA GLU A 173 -2.97 -4.21 -1.63
C GLU A 173 -2.32 -5.47 -1.06
N LEU A 174 -3.13 -6.39 -0.52
CA LEU A 174 -2.62 -7.66 0.01
C LEU A 174 -1.98 -8.49 -1.11
N ALA A 175 -2.63 -8.53 -2.28
CA ALA A 175 -2.11 -9.21 -3.45
C ALA A 175 -0.79 -8.59 -3.94
N LEU A 176 -0.70 -7.26 -3.99
CA LEU A 176 0.50 -6.54 -4.39
C LEU A 176 1.66 -6.80 -3.43
N ILE A 177 1.45 -6.67 -2.12
CA ILE A 177 2.52 -6.90 -1.15
C ILE A 177 2.97 -8.36 -1.19
N SER A 178 2.02 -9.29 -1.20
CA SER A 178 2.35 -10.72 -1.31
C SER A 178 3.16 -11.02 -2.57
N SER A 179 2.85 -10.36 -3.69
CA SER A 179 3.61 -10.54 -4.94
C SER A 179 5.03 -9.96 -4.87
N ILE A 180 5.22 -8.82 -4.21
CA ILE A 180 6.55 -8.24 -3.97
C ILE A 180 7.37 -9.18 -3.08
N VAL A 181 6.79 -9.63 -1.96
CA VAL A 181 7.45 -10.54 -1.01
C VAL A 181 7.82 -11.86 -1.71
N PHE A 182 6.91 -12.43 -2.49
CA PHE A 182 7.16 -13.67 -3.22
C PHE A 182 8.22 -13.49 -4.32
N THR A 183 8.22 -12.34 -5.00
CA THR A 183 9.26 -11.99 -5.98
C THR A 183 10.63 -11.90 -5.30
N ALA A 184 10.72 -11.23 -4.15
CA ALA A 184 11.96 -11.12 -3.37
C ALA A 184 12.47 -12.49 -2.90
N PHE A 185 11.57 -13.35 -2.43
CA PHE A 185 11.90 -14.72 -2.05
C PHE A 185 12.48 -15.52 -3.22
N LYS A 186 11.84 -15.48 -4.40
CA LYS A 186 12.30 -16.20 -5.58
C LYS A 186 13.64 -15.70 -6.11
N LEU A 187 13.90 -14.40 -6.02
CA LEU A 187 15.19 -13.83 -6.42
C LEU A 187 16.32 -14.20 -5.45
N LYS A 188 16.03 -14.34 -4.14
CA LYS A 188 17.04 -14.77 -3.14
C LYS A 188 17.48 -16.23 -3.31
N GLN A 189 16.68 -17.06 -3.98
CA GLN A 189 16.98 -18.48 -4.21
C GLN A 189 17.80 -18.76 -5.47
N ARG A 190 18.10 -17.73 -6.28
CA ARG A 190 18.93 -17.82 -7.48
C ARG A 190 20.35 -17.37 -7.18
#